data_AF-A0A952YUN3-F1
#
_entry.id   AF-A0A952YUN3-F1
#
_cell.length_a   1.000
_cell.length_b   1.000
_cell.length_c   1.000
_cell.angle_alpha   90.00
_cell.angle_beta   90.00
_cell.angle_gamma   90.00
#
_symmetry.space_group_name_H-M   'P 1'
#
loop_
_entity.id
_entity.type
_entity.pdbx_description
1 polymer ?
#
loop_
_entity_poly.entity_id
_entity_poly.type
_entity_poly.pdbx_seq_one_letter_code
_entity_poly.pdbx_strand_id
1 'polypeptide(L)'
;MKVVTYTYARNALKTILDEVVQDADVTIISRRDAEGDAVVMSLDSYNSIMETLHLTGNPANAAALAKAIAQDKAGMAQEHPLHSTD
;
A
#
# COMPACT_ATOMS: atom_id res chain seq x y z
N MET A 1 6.05 2.98 11.38
CA MET A 1 6.66 1.64 11.42
C MET A 1 7.08 1.29 12.84
N LYS A 2 6.60 0.16 13.36
CA LYS A 2 6.90 -0.35 14.71
C LYS A 2 7.61 -1.71 14.62
N VAL A 3 8.56 -1.99 15.51
CA VAL A 3 9.21 -3.31 15.59
C VAL A 3 8.85 -3.96 16.92
N VAL A 4 8.34 -5.19 16.89
CA VAL A 4 7.96 -5.96 18.07
C VAL A 4 8.61 -7.34 18.04
N THR A 5 8.81 -7.95 19.20
CA THR A 5 9.27 -9.35 19.26
C THR A 5 8.13 -10.31 18.92
N TYR A 6 8.47 -11.49 18.42
CA TYR A 6 7.50 -12.58 18.22
C TYR A 6 6.65 -12.87 19.46
N THR A 7 7.27 -12.93 20.65
CA THR A 7 6.55 -13.21 21.91
C THR A 7 5.52 -12.14 22.23
N TYR A 8 5.85 -10.85 22.02
CA TYR A 8 4.89 -9.76 22.17
C TYR A 8 3.77 -9.89 21.13
N ALA A 9 4.12 -10.09 19.86
CA ALA A 9 3.15 -10.17 18.78
C ALA A 9 2.13 -11.29 18.97
N ARG A 10 2.59 -12.45 19.47
CA ARG A 10 1.71 -13.57 19.81
C ARG A 10 0.67 -13.21 20.88
N ASN A 11 1.06 -12.43 21.89
CA ASN A 11 0.18 -12.07 23.00
C ASN A 11 -0.72 -10.87 22.68
N ALA A 12 -0.31 -10.00 21.75
CA ALA A 12 -0.98 -8.74 21.42
C ALA A 12 -1.45 -8.68 19.95
N LEU A 13 -1.69 -9.84 19.31
CA LEU A 13 -1.96 -9.90 17.86
C LEU A 13 -3.17 -9.05 17.47
N LYS A 14 -4.25 -9.08 18.24
CA LYS A 14 -5.44 -8.26 17.97
C LYS A 14 -5.11 -6.77 17.93
N THR A 15 -4.40 -6.28 18.95
CA THR A 15 -4.00 -4.87 19.02
C THR A 15 -3.13 -4.48 17.84
N ILE A 16 -2.18 -5.34 17.44
CA ILE A 16 -1.34 -5.08 16.27
C ILE A 16 -2.18 -5.00 14.99
N LEU A 17 -3.15 -5.90 14.80
CA LEU A 17 -4.04 -5.86 13.64
C LEU A 17 -4.92 -4.61 13.62
N ASP A 18 -5.46 -4.21 14.77
CA ASP A 18 -6.26 -2.99 14.90
C ASP A 18 -5.40 -1.74 14.61
N GLU A 19 -4.16 -1.67 15.13
CA GLU A 19 -3.19 -0.58 14.90
C GLU A 19 -2.83 -0.43 13.41
N VAL A 20 -2.43 -1.52 12.73
CA VAL A 20 -2.01 -1.44 11.31
C VAL A 20 -3.15 -1.05 10.37
N VAL A 21 -4.40 -1.34 10.74
CA VAL A 21 -5.59 -0.93 9.98
C VAL A 21 -5.94 0.54 10.25
N GLN A 22 -5.89 0.98 11.50
CA GLN A 22 -6.27 2.35 11.88
C GLN A 22 -5.23 3.39 11.45
N ASP A 23 -3.94 3.07 11.63
CA ASP A 23 -2.85 4.01 11.40
C ASP A 23 -2.31 3.94 9.97
N ALA A 24 -2.83 3.01 9.14
CA ALA A 24 -2.33 2.70 7.79
C ALA A 24 -0.79 2.51 7.76
N ASP A 25 -0.25 1.89 8.82
CA ASP A 25 1.19 1.70 9.05
C ASP A 25 1.53 0.21 9.15
N VAL A 26 2.83 -0.09 9.19
CA VAL A 26 3.36 -1.46 9.21
C VAL A 26 4.00 -1.80 10.55
N THR A 27 3.81 -3.04 11.00
CA THR A 27 4.50 -3.62 12.15
C THR A 27 5.45 -4.74 11.70
N ILE A 28 6.71 -4.65 12.07
CA ILE A 28 7.71 -5.69 11.87
C ILE A 28 7.74 -6.59 13.10
N ILE A 29 7.59 -7.88 12.90
CA ILE A 29 7.73 -8.92 13.93
C ILE A 29 9.13 -9.53 13.81
N SER A 30 9.97 -9.24 14.81
CA SER A 30 11.31 -9.80 14.90
C SER A 30 11.32 -11.20 15.50
N ARG A 31 12.02 -12.12 14.85
CA ARG A 31 12.04 -13.56 15.20
C ARG A 31 13.48 -14.03 15.44
N ARG A 32 13.86 -14.24 16.70
CA ARG A 32 15.24 -14.64 17.07
C ARG A 32 15.64 -16.02 16.54
N ASP A 33 14.69 -16.95 16.43
CA ASP A 33 14.94 -18.34 16.06
C ASP A 33 14.40 -18.67 14.65
N ALA A 34 14.32 -17.68 13.75
CA ALA A 34 13.88 -17.87 12.37
C ALA A 34 14.83 -17.18 11.38
N GLU A 35 14.77 -17.58 10.10
CA GLU A 35 15.65 -17.03 9.04
C GLU A 35 15.41 -15.54 8.73
N GLY A 36 14.36 -14.92 9.27
CA GLY A 36 14.13 -13.48 9.09
C GLY A 36 12.91 -12.95 9.82
N ASP A 37 12.66 -11.66 9.67
CA ASP A 37 11.52 -10.97 10.28
C ASP A 37 10.28 -11.04 9.37
N ALA A 38 9.10 -10.77 9.94
CA ALA A 38 7.84 -10.72 9.19
C ALA A 38 7.24 -9.31 9.25
N VAL A 39 6.50 -8.91 8.22
CA VAL A 39 5.78 -7.63 8.19
C VAL A 39 4.28 -7.90 8.29
N VAL A 40 3.61 -7.15 9.15
CA VAL A 40 2.15 -7.09 9.25
C VAL A 40 1.72 -5.70 8.79
N MET A 41 0.72 -5.65 7.92
CA MET A 41 0.11 -4.43 7.40
C MET A 41 -1.37 -4.68 7.13
N SER A 42 -2.16 -3.63 6.93
CA SER A 42 -3.54 -3.78 6.50
C SER A 42 -3.63 -4.39 5.09
N LEU A 43 -4.73 -5.08 4.78
CA LEU A 43 -4.98 -5.58 3.43
C LEU A 43 -5.05 -4.45 2.40
N ASP A 44 -5.61 -3.30 2.79
CA ASP A 44 -5.72 -2.12 1.91
C ASP A 44 -4.35 -1.55 1.55
N SER A 45 -3.45 -1.45 2.53
CA SER A 45 -2.06 -1.05 2.31
C SER A 45 -1.33 -2.03 1.40
N TYR A 46 -1.52 -3.34 1.61
CA TYR A 46 -0.95 -4.36 0.73
C TYR A 46 -1.45 -4.22 -0.71
N ASN A 47 -2.76 -4.11 -0.91
CA ASN A 47 -3.36 -3.97 -2.24
C ASN A 47 -2.90 -2.67 -2.94
N SER A 48 -2.83 -1.56 -2.19
CA SER A 48 -2.34 -0.28 -2.71
C SER A 48 -0.89 -0.37 -3.21
N ILE A 49 -0.02 -1.06 -2.47
CA ILE A 49 1.37 -1.31 -2.87
C ILE A 49 1.40 -2.19 -4.12
N MET A 50 0.66 -3.29 -4.13
CA MET A 50 0.63 -4.22 -5.26
C MET A 50 0.11 -3.56 -6.54
N GLU A 51 -0.94 -2.74 -6.44
CA GLU A 51 -1.47 -2.00 -7.58
C GLU A 51 -0.49 -0.94 -8.07
N THR A 52 0.18 -0.23 -7.16
CA THR A 52 1.23 0.72 -7.53
C THR A 52 2.36 0.02 -8.29
N LEU A 53 2.81 -1.15 -7.81
CA LEU A 53 3.82 -1.96 -8.49
C LEU A 53 3.32 -2.45 -9.86
N HIS A 54 2.05 -2.84 -9.97
CA HIS A 54 1.45 -3.26 -11.22
C HIS A 54 1.44 -2.11 -12.25
N LEU A 55 0.89 -0.95 -11.88
CA LEU A 55 0.80 0.23 -12.75
C LEU A 55 2.17 0.76 -13.15
N THR A 56 3.15 0.73 -12.24
CA THR A 56 4.50 1.24 -12.50
C THR A 56 5.46 0.22 -13.12
N GLY A 57 5.10 -1.06 -13.17
CA GLY A 57 5.95 -2.12 -13.70
C GLY A 57 6.23 -2.04 -15.21
N ASN A 58 5.37 -1.36 -15.97
CA ASN A 58 5.61 -1.07 -17.39
C ASN A 58 6.10 0.38 -17.56
N PRO A 59 7.31 0.63 -18.09
CA PRO A 59 7.85 1.99 -18.25
C PRO A 59 6.96 2.93 -19.07
N ALA A 60 6.29 2.41 -20.11
CA ALA A 60 5.37 3.21 -20.92
C ALA A 60 4.12 3.62 -20.13
N ASN A 61 3.58 2.70 -19.32
CA ASN A 61 2.43 2.98 -18.46
C ASN A 61 2.79 3.94 -17.32
N ALA A 62 3.95 3.73 -16.68
CA ALA A 62 4.47 4.61 -15.65
C ALA A 62 4.66 6.05 -16.16
N ALA A 63 5.23 6.22 -17.37
CA ALA A 63 5.41 7.52 -18.00
C ALA A 63 4.07 8.18 -18.35
N ALA A 64 3.11 7.43 -18.89
CA ALA A 64 1.78 7.93 -19.20
C ALA A 64 1.03 8.38 -17.93
N LEU A 65 1.08 7.57 -16.86
CA LEU A 65 0.47 7.90 -15.58
C LEU A 65 1.11 9.13 -14.94
N ALA A 66 2.44 9.23 -14.94
CA ALA A 66 3.15 10.40 -14.42
C ALA A 66 2.77 11.68 -15.19
N LYS A 67 2.65 11.60 -16.52
CA LYS A 67 2.19 12.71 -17.35
C LYS A 67 0.75 13.12 -17.01
N ALA A 68 -0.16 12.15 -16.87
CA ALA A 68 -1.55 12.41 -16.52
C ALA A 68 -1.68 13.12 -15.16
N ILE A 69 -0.95 12.64 -14.14
CA ILE A 69 -0.89 13.28 -12.81
C ILE A 69 -0.34 14.70 -12.89
N ALA A 70 0.68 14.95 -13.72
CA ALA A 70 1.24 16.29 -13.90
C ALA A 70 0.26 17.25 -14.58
N GLN A 71 -0.47 16.78 -15.58
CA GLN A 71 -1.52 17.55 -16.27
C GLN A 71 -2.68 17.90 -15.32
N ASP A 72 -3.12 16.95 -14.51
CA ASP A 72 -4.17 17.16 -13.50
C ASP A 72 -3.75 18.22 -12.47
N LYS A 73 -2.55 18.09 -11.90
CA LYS A 73 -1.99 19.09 -10.96
C LYS A 73 -1.81 20.48 -11.56
N ALA A 74 -1.62 20.56 -12.88
CA ALA A 74 -1.52 21.81 -13.61
C ALA A 74 -2.90 22.40 -14.01
N GLY A 75 -4.01 21.75 -13.65
CA GLY A 75 -5.36 22.18 -14.01
C GLY A 75 -5.70 22.00 -15.49
N MET A 76 -5.01 21.08 -16.18
CA MET A 76 -5.20 20.80 -17.61
C MET A 76 -6.24 19.70 -17.87
N ALA A 77 -6.94 19.23 -16.84
CA ALA A 77 -8.01 18.26 -16.98
C ALA A 77 -9.16 18.84 -17.82
N GLN A 78 -9.76 18.00 -18.67
CA GLN A 78 -10.92 18.36 -19.48
C GLN A 78 -12.11 17.51 -19.02
N GLU A 79 -13.24 18.16 -18.79
CA GLU A 79 -14.49 17.47 -18.49
C GLU A 79 -15.07 16.89 -19.79
N HIS A 80 -15.43 15.62 -19.75
CA HIS A 80 -16.09 14.92 -20.85
C HIS A 80 -17.30 14.16 -20.29
N PRO A 81 -18.45 14.17 -21.00
CA PRO A 81 -19.60 13.36 -20.58
C PRO A 81 -19.25 11.87 -20.68
N LEU A 82 -19.73 11.07 -19.72
CA LEU A 82 -19.63 9.62 -19.80
C LEU A 82 -20.48 9.14 -20.98
N HIS A 83 -19.87 8.47 -21.94
CA HIS A 83 -20.62 7.78 -22.99
C HIS A 83 -21.31 6.56 -22.38
N SER A 84 -22.62 6.40 -22.61
CA SER A 84 -23.30 5.16 -22.21
C SER A 84 -22.69 4.01 -22.98
N THR A 85 -22.35 2.94 -22.26
CA THR A 85 -22.14 1.64 -22.86
C THR A 85 -23.52 1.06 -23.17
N ASP A 86 -23.93 1.11 -24.44
CA ASP A 86 -25.10 0.36 -24.93
C ASP A 86 -24.91 -1.16 -24.73
#